data_AF-A0A7S3AH85-F1
#
_entry.id   AF-A0A7S3AH85-F1
#
_cell.length_a   1.000
_cell.length_b   1.000
_cell.length_c   1.000
_cell.angle_alpha   90.00
_cell.angle_beta   90.00
_cell.angle_gamma   90.00
#
_symmetry.space_group_name_H-M   'P 1'
#
loop_
_entity.id
_entity.type
_entity.pdbx_description
1 polymer ?
#
loop_
_entity_poly.entity_id
_entity_poly.type
_entity_poly.pdbx_seq_one_letter_code
_entity_poly.pdbx_strand_id
1 'polypeptide(L)'
;WFDIKKLHAPALDGEAGSVIEVDYYHANTLLLLSDEEIAAKAKRDLDSMLGGTCGAASVVDAAVVKLPNAVNWYFPGSYDSMPDLASSSIPNAYFVGDLVRTRHGSWSQEKAYVTGLQAANVITGREPDAGVVPLKPDEPHVAAGRSAVSLARKVLGGGDAKRG
;
A
#
# COMPACT_ATOMS: atom_id res chain seq x y z
N TRP A 1 -12.92 4.69 -14.64
CA TRP A 1 -12.83 5.64 -13.51
C TRP A 1 -13.41 4.92 -12.29
N PHE A 2 -12.73 4.98 -11.14
CA PHE A 2 -13.17 4.31 -9.92
C PHE A 2 -14.22 5.18 -9.21
N ASP A 3 -15.43 4.65 -9.03
CA ASP A 3 -16.56 5.35 -8.43
C ASP A 3 -16.91 4.69 -7.10
N ILE A 4 -16.42 5.28 -6.00
CA ILE A 4 -16.61 4.73 -4.65
C ILE A 4 -18.09 4.72 -4.23
N LYS A 5 -18.89 5.68 -4.72
CA LYS A 5 -20.32 5.77 -4.40
C LYS A 5 -21.08 4.57 -4.99
N LYS A 6 -20.77 4.20 -6.24
CA LYS A 6 -21.39 3.02 -6.88
C LYS A 6 -21.03 1.69 -6.21
N LEU A 7 -19.84 1.59 -5.63
CA LEU A 7 -19.39 0.38 -4.94
C LEU A 7 -20.00 0.25 -3.55
N HIS A 8 -20.01 1.34 -2.78
CA HIS A 8 -20.33 1.28 -1.35
C HIS A 8 -21.74 1.79 -0.99
N ALA A 9 -22.37 2.60 -1.84
CA ALA A 9 -23.71 3.15 -1.59
C ALA A 9 -24.59 3.15 -2.85
N PRO A 10 -24.75 2.01 -3.57
CA PRO A 10 -25.57 1.95 -4.78
C PRO A 10 -27.04 2.32 -4.53
N ALA A 11 -27.55 2.11 -3.31
CA ALA A 11 -28.90 2.49 -2.93
C ALA A 11 -29.12 4.01 -2.82
N LEU A 12 -28.04 4.80 -2.74
CA LEU A 12 -28.06 6.26 -2.66
C LEU A 12 -27.63 6.91 -3.99
N ASP A 13 -27.64 6.16 -5.09
CA ASP A 13 -27.32 6.72 -6.40
C ASP A 13 -28.33 7.82 -6.78
N GLY A 14 -27.83 8.93 -7.34
CA GLY A 14 -28.63 10.12 -7.62
C GLY A 14 -28.94 11.03 -6.42
N GLU A 15 -28.78 10.57 -5.17
CA GLU A 15 -28.97 11.41 -3.98
C GLU A 15 -27.81 12.40 -3.79
N ALA A 16 -28.11 13.57 -3.21
CA ALA A 16 -27.11 14.57 -2.86
C ALA A 16 -26.23 14.07 -1.70
N GLY A 17 -24.92 14.15 -1.87
CA GLY A 17 -23.94 13.73 -0.87
C GLY A 17 -22.70 13.09 -1.47
N SER A 18 -21.79 12.65 -0.61
CA SER A 18 -20.53 12.02 -0.98
C SER A 18 -20.27 10.80 -0.10
N VAL A 19 -19.65 9.77 -0.68
CA VAL A 19 -19.05 8.67 0.07
C VAL A 19 -17.58 9.00 0.27
N ILE A 20 -17.11 8.93 1.51
CA ILE A 20 -15.73 9.21 1.89
C ILE A 20 -15.18 8.00 2.63
N GLU A 21 -14.05 7.48 2.16
CA GLU A 21 -13.26 6.48 2.87
C GLU A 21 -12.17 7.18 3.68
N VAL A 22 -12.02 6.79 4.95
CA VAL A 22 -11.06 7.40 5.87
C VAL A 22 -10.19 6.31 6.49
N ASP A 23 -8.93 6.28 6.07
CA ASP A 23 -7.94 5.33 6.59
C ASP A 23 -7.11 5.95 7.71
N TYR A 24 -7.14 5.30 8.87
CA TYR A 24 -6.28 5.64 9.99
C TYR A 24 -5.11 4.65 10.12
N TYR A 25 -3.89 5.13 9.89
CA TYR A 25 -2.67 4.36 10.16
C TYR A 25 -2.16 4.60 11.58
N HIS A 26 -1.46 3.61 12.15
CA HIS A 26 -0.97 3.64 13.54
C HIS A 26 -2.09 3.88 14.58
N ALA A 27 -3.29 3.41 14.29
CA ALA A 27 -4.53 3.74 15.00
C ALA A 27 -4.82 2.85 16.22
N ASN A 28 -3.79 2.39 16.93
CA ASN A 28 -3.95 1.43 18.04
C ASN A 28 -4.93 1.91 19.13
N THR A 29 -4.98 3.23 19.36
CA THR A 29 -5.90 3.85 20.32
C THR A 29 -7.36 3.85 19.85
N LEU A 30 -7.61 3.84 18.54
CA LEU A 30 -8.96 3.80 17.97
C LEU A 30 -9.58 2.40 18.08
N LEU A 31 -8.77 1.34 18.22
CA LEU A 31 -9.27 -0.03 18.37
C LEU A 31 -10.11 -0.23 19.63
N LEU A 32 -9.96 0.64 20.63
CA LEU A 32 -10.71 0.59 21.89
C LEU A 32 -12.06 1.33 21.83
N LEU A 33 -12.29 2.11 20.77
CA LEU A 33 -13.49 2.92 20.60
C LEU A 33 -14.62 2.12 19.96
N SER A 34 -15.85 2.52 20.25
CA SER A 34 -17.04 2.04 19.52
C SER A 34 -17.02 2.54 18.07
N ASP A 35 -17.82 1.92 17.21
CA ASP A 35 -17.89 2.32 15.79
C ASP A 35 -18.49 3.73 15.66
N GLU A 36 -19.44 4.10 16.53
CA GLU A 36 -20.02 5.43 16.62
C GLU A 36 -18.98 6.48 17.05
N GLU A 37 -18.13 6.14 18.02
CA GLU A 37 -17.05 7.03 18.47
C GLU A 37 -16.01 7.25 17.36
N ILE A 38 -15.71 6.21 16.58
CA ILE A 38 -14.81 6.29 15.42
C ILE A 38 -15.43 7.14 14.32
N ALA A 39 -16.70 6.91 13.97
CA ALA A 39 -17.41 7.72 12.97
C ALA A 39 -17.48 9.19 13.38
N ALA A 40 -17.75 9.48 14.66
CA ALA A 40 -17.75 10.83 15.19
C ALA A 40 -16.35 11.46 15.15
N LYS A 41 -15.29 10.70 15.41
CA LYS A 41 -13.91 11.16 15.23
C LYS A 41 -13.61 11.48 13.76
N ALA A 42 -13.94 10.58 12.83
CA ALA A 42 -13.75 10.77 11.40
C ALA A 42 -14.44 12.05 10.91
N LYS A 43 -15.69 12.28 11.35
CA LYS A 43 -16.40 13.52 11.05
C LYS A 43 -15.67 14.77 11.55
N ARG A 44 -15.18 14.79 12.81
CA ARG A 44 -14.43 15.93 13.36
C ARG A 44 -13.13 16.20 12.60
N ASP A 45 -12.42 15.15 12.23
CA ASP A 45 -11.18 15.28 11.45
C ASP A 45 -11.48 15.83 10.05
N LEU A 46 -12.50 15.30 9.37
CA LEU A 46 -12.94 15.79 8.07
C LEU A 46 -13.42 17.24 8.12
N ASP A 47 -14.17 17.64 9.15
CA ASP A 47 -14.62 19.02 9.34
C ASP A 47 -13.45 19.98 9.48
N SER A 48 -12.39 19.55 10.17
CA SER A 48 -11.16 20.31 10.34
C SER A 48 -10.39 20.46 9.03
N MET A 49 -10.37 19.42 8.19
CA MET A 49 -9.63 19.40 6.91
C MET A 49 -10.39 20.08 5.76
N LEU A 50 -11.70 19.89 5.70
CA LEU A 50 -12.55 20.27 4.56
C LEU A 50 -13.41 21.52 4.84
N GLY A 51 -13.41 22.01 6.09
CA GLY A 51 -14.03 23.27 6.46
C GLY A 51 -15.56 23.24 6.55
N GLY A 52 -16.17 24.43 6.44
CA GLY A 52 -17.57 24.66 6.80
C GLY A 52 -18.59 23.83 6.02
N THR A 53 -18.35 23.53 4.74
CA THR A 53 -19.26 22.69 3.93
C THR A 53 -19.34 21.27 4.48
N CYS A 54 -18.22 20.68 4.88
CA CYS A 54 -18.21 19.38 5.55
C CYS A 54 -18.83 19.48 6.95
N GLY A 55 -18.51 20.55 7.67
CA GLY A 55 -19.09 20.85 8.99
C GLY A 55 -20.62 20.83 8.99
N ALA A 56 -21.24 21.43 7.98
CA ALA A 56 -22.69 21.49 7.80
C ALA A 56 -23.32 20.16 7.32
N ALA A 57 -22.54 19.21 6.81
CA ALA A 57 -23.04 17.92 6.36
C ALA A 57 -23.26 16.97 7.55
N SER A 58 -24.25 16.07 7.41
CA SER A 58 -24.52 15.00 8.37
C SER A 58 -24.01 13.65 7.85
N VAL A 59 -23.51 12.81 8.75
CA VAL A 59 -23.24 11.40 8.46
C VAL A 59 -24.57 10.66 8.41
N VAL A 60 -24.93 10.10 7.27
CA VAL A 60 -26.19 9.35 7.07
C VAL A 60 -26.02 7.84 7.20
N ASP A 61 -24.81 7.35 6.95
CA ASP A 61 -24.41 5.96 7.10
C ASP A 61 -22.90 5.87 7.33
N ALA A 62 -22.45 4.84 8.03
CA ALA A 62 -21.04 4.58 8.29
C ALA A 62 -20.78 3.08 8.48
N ALA A 63 -19.75 2.58 7.81
CA ALA A 63 -19.19 1.26 8.05
C ALA A 63 -17.78 1.40 8.62
N VAL A 64 -17.53 0.79 9.77
CA VAL A 64 -16.22 0.80 10.41
C VAL A 64 -15.60 -0.59 10.31
N VAL A 65 -14.39 -0.65 9.77
CA VAL A 65 -13.62 -1.89 9.64
C VAL A 65 -12.34 -1.77 10.44
N LYS A 66 -12.23 -2.58 11.50
CA LYS A 66 -11.05 -2.63 12.38
C LYS A 66 -10.16 -3.78 11.95
N LEU A 67 -8.94 -3.47 11.52
CA LEU A 67 -7.99 -4.45 10.99
C LEU A 67 -6.73 -4.51 11.86
N PRO A 68 -6.80 -5.04 13.10
CA PRO A 68 -5.63 -5.17 13.95
C PRO A 68 -4.59 -6.05 13.26
N ASN A 69 -3.33 -5.58 13.25
CA ASN A 69 -2.21 -6.26 12.62
C ASN A 69 -2.30 -6.49 11.10
N ALA A 70 -3.20 -5.84 10.36
CA ALA A 70 -3.29 -6.05 8.91
C ALA A 70 -2.08 -5.53 8.12
N VAL A 71 -1.33 -4.58 8.69
CA VAL A 71 -0.18 -3.93 8.05
C VAL A 71 1.11 -4.12 8.89
N ASN A 72 1.22 -5.25 9.61
CA ASN A 72 2.33 -5.50 10.52
C ASN A 72 3.64 -5.90 9.82
N TRP A 73 3.62 -6.18 8.53
CA TRP A 73 4.79 -6.67 7.79
C TRP A 73 5.68 -5.56 7.22
N TYR A 74 5.32 -4.28 7.40
CA TYR A 74 6.04 -3.13 6.81
C TYR A 74 6.92 -2.41 7.83
N PHE A 75 7.66 -3.18 8.63
CA PHE A 75 8.66 -2.61 9.55
C PHE A 75 10.01 -2.42 8.83
N PRO A 76 10.85 -1.45 9.25
CA PRO A 76 12.20 -1.32 8.72
C PRO A 76 12.99 -2.63 8.81
N GLY A 77 13.53 -3.09 7.69
CA GLY A 77 14.28 -4.37 7.58
C GLY A 77 13.43 -5.58 7.19
N SER A 78 12.09 -5.48 7.20
CA SER A 78 11.18 -6.57 6.81
C SER A 78 11.43 -7.11 5.40
N TYR A 79 11.97 -6.30 4.48
CA TYR A 79 12.34 -6.73 3.14
C TYR A 79 13.26 -7.95 3.18
N ASP A 80 14.16 -8.04 4.17
CA ASP A 80 15.10 -9.15 4.31
C ASP A 80 14.46 -10.45 4.78
N SER A 81 13.23 -10.39 5.28
CA SER A 81 12.42 -11.54 5.66
C SER A 81 11.41 -11.94 4.58
N MET A 82 11.26 -11.16 3.50
CA MET A 82 10.34 -11.50 2.42
C MET A 82 10.92 -12.62 1.54
N PRO A 83 10.09 -13.59 1.10
CA PRO A 83 10.50 -14.59 0.11
C PRO A 83 10.82 -13.95 -1.24
N ASP A 84 11.69 -14.61 -1.98
CA ASP A 84 11.86 -14.36 -3.42
C ASP A 84 10.64 -14.88 -4.20
N LEU A 85 10.50 -14.45 -5.45
CA LEU A 85 9.40 -14.84 -6.33
C LEU A 85 9.32 -16.37 -6.52
N ALA A 86 10.45 -17.04 -6.66
CA ALA A 86 10.54 -18.50 -6.80
C ALA A 86 11.05 -19.12 -5.49
N SER A 87 10.44 -20.22 -5.08
CA SER A 87 10.91 -20.98 -3.91
C SER A 87 12.28 -21.58 -4.15
N SER A 88 13.17 -21.43 -3.17
CA SER A 88 14.51 -22.05 -3.17
C SER A 88 14.49 -23.53 -2.77
N SER A 89 13.40 -24.01 -2.17
CA SER A 89 13.30 -25.36 -1.61
C SER A 89 12.21 -26.23 -2.23
N ILE A 90 11.22 -25.63 -2.91
CA ILE A 90 10.09 -26.34 -3.51
C ILE A 90 10.09 -26.05 -5.03
N PRO A 91 10.42 -27.05 -5.87
CA PRO A 91 10.38 -26.88 -7.31
C PRO A 91 8.98 -26.47 -7.79
N ASN A 92 8.93 -25.55 -8.76
CA ASN A 92 7.70 -25.05 -9.36
C ASN A 92 6.73 -24.36 -8.38
N ALA A 93 7.20 -23.92 -7.21
CA ALA A 93 6.43 -23.09 -6.29
C ALA A 93 6.87 -21.62 -6.41
N TYR A 94 5.89 -20.73 -6.49
CA TYR A 94 6.08 -19.30 -6.63
C TYR A 94 5.26 -18.55 -5.59
N PHE A 95 5.84 -17.48 -5.05
CA PHE A 95 5.18 -16.58 -4.11
C PHE A 95 4.77 -15.32 -4.84
N VAL A 96 3.52 -14.89 -4.67
CA VAL A 96 2.97 -13.66 -5.24
C VAL A 96 2.20 -12.89 -4.18
N GLY A 97 1.97 -11.60 -4.40
CA GLY A 97 1.30 -10.72 -3.45
C GLY A 97 2.23 -9.68 -2.85
N ASP A 98 1.76 -9.04 -1.78
CA ASP A 98 2.44 -7.88 -1.21
C ASP A 98 3.70 -8.24 -0.40
N LEU A 99 3.80 -9.49 0.05
CA LEU A 99 4.91 -10.02 0.87
C LEU A 99 5.94 -10.79 0.04
N VAL A 100 6.31 -10.26 -1.12
CA VAL A 100 7.30 -10.87 -2.01
C VAL A 100 8.34 -9.84 -2.41
N ARG A 101 9.61 -10.24 -2.55
CA ARG A 101 10.65 -9.35 -3.06
C ARG A 101 10.43 -9.06 -4.54
N THR A 102 10.49 -7.79 -4.90
CA THR A 102 10.44 -7.34 -6.30
C THR A 102 11.19 -6.03 -6.44
N ARG A 103 11.75 -5.79 -7.64
CA ARG A 103 12.46 -4.55 -7.96
C ARG A 103 11.53 -3.44 -8.46
N HIS A 104 10.25 -3.74 -8.71
CA HIS A 104 9.28 -2.78 -9.24
C HIS A 104 9.06 -1.59 -8.29
N GLY A 105 9.10 -1.81 -6.97
CA GLY A 105 8.96 -0.75 -5.97
C GLY A 105 7.52 -0.33 -5.66
N SER A 106 6.52 -1.04 -6.20
CA SER A 106 5.11 -0.90 -5.85
C SER A 106 4.76 -1.53 -4.50
N TRP A 107 3.55 -1.23 -4.01
CA TRP A 107 2.94 -1.77 -2.80
C TRP A 107 1.46 -2.07 -3.04
N SER A 108 0.84 -2.81 -2.11
CA SER A 108 -0.59 -3.12 -2.09
C SER A 108 -1.05 -3.84 -3.37
N GLN A 109 -2.21 -3.47 -3.91
CA GLN A 109 -2.83 -4.09 -5.07
C GLN A 109 -1.91 -4.12 -6.31
N GLU A 110 -1.16 -3.04 -6.55
CA GLU A 110 -0.22 -2.97 -7.67
C GLU A 110 0.89 -4.02 -7.53
N LYS A 111 1.48 -4.16 -6.34
CA LYS A 111 2.54 -5.16 -6.11
C LYS A 111 2.01 -6.58 -6.26
N ALA A 112 0.81 -6.85 -5.76
CA ALA A 112 0.16 -8.15 -5.93
C ALA A 112 -0.07 -8.48 -7.41
N TYR A 113 -0.53 -7.50 -8.20
CA TYR A 113 -0.67 -7.64 -9.65
C TYR A 113 0.66 -7.89 -10.35
N VAL A 114 1.67 -7.06 -10.08
CA VAL A 114 3.00 -7.14 -10.71
C VAL A 114 3.69 -8.47 -10.38
N THR A 115 3.71 -8.88 -9.11
CA THR A 115 4.34 -10.15 -8.73
C THR A 115 3.60 -11.36 -9.33
N GLY A 116 2.28 -11.28 -9.49
CA GLY A 116 1.49 -12.26 -10.23
C GLY A 116 1.94 -12.38 -11.70
N LEU A 117 2.09 -11.25 -12.39
CA LEU A 117 2.61 -11.23 -13.76
C LEU A 117 4.05 -11.75 -13.84
N GLN A 118 4.91 -11.34 -12.91
CA GLN A 118 6.30 -11.80 -12.86
C GLN A 118 6.39 -13.32 -12.70
N ALA A 119 5.59 -13.90 -11.80
CA ALA A 119 5.53 -15.35 -11.63
C ALA A 119 5.05 -16.04 -12.92
N ALA A 120 3.97 -15.54 -13.54
CA ALA A 120 3.44 -16.09 -14.78
C ALA A 120 4.47 -16.03 -15.93
N ASN A 121 5.21 -14.94 -16.04
CA ASN A 121 6.28 -14.79 -17.03
C ASN A 121 7.39 -15.82 -16.81
N VAL A 122 7.89 -15.96 -15.58
CA VAL A 122 8.92 -16.95 -15.25
C VAL A 122 8.44 -18.37 -15.53
N ILE A 123 7.20 -18.72 -15.14
CA ILE A 123 6.59 -20.03 -15.40
C ILE A 123 6.51 -20.33 -16.91
N THR A 124 6.25 -19.30 -17.73
CA THR A 124 6.11 -19.45 -19.18
C THR A 124 7.42 -19.23 -19.97
N GLY A 125 8.55 -19.06 -19.28
CA GLY A 125 9.85 -18.86 -19.90
C GLY A 125 10.04 -17.48 -20.54
N ARG A 126 9.28 -16.47 -20.09
CA ARG A 126 9.39 -15.08 -20.51
C ARG A 126 10.24 -14.29 -19.50
N GLU A 127 10.74 -13.14 -19.95
CA GLU A 127 11.39 -12.17 -19.06
C GLU A 127 10.44 -11.77 -17.91
N PRO A 128 10.89 -11.75 -16.64
CA PRO A 128 10.03 -11.51 -15.49
C PRO A 128 9.16 -10.24 -15.61
N ASP A 129 9.74 -9.15 -16.11
CA ASP A 129 9.05 -7.85 -16.20
C ASP A 129 8.29 -7.65 -17.53
N ALA A 130 8.11 -8.70 -18.35
CA ALA A 130 7.39 -8.59 -19.60
C ALA A 130 5.92 -8.16 -19.37
N GLY A 131 5.55 -6.99 -19.89
CA GLY A 131 4.21 -6.42 -19.72
C GLY A 131 3.99 -5.67 -18.40
N VAL A 132 5.01 -5.58 -17.54
CA VAL A 132 4.99 -4.75 -16.34
C VAL A 132 5.33 -3.31 -16.72
N VAL A 133 4.45 -2.37 -16.36
CA VAL A 133 4.69 -0.93 -16.61
C VAL A 133 5.72 -0.43 -15.59
N PRO A 134 6.83 0.21 -16.01
CA PRO A 134 7.83 0.71 -15.08
C PRO A 134 7.28 1.89 -14.26
N LEU A 135 7.74 2.01 -13.02
CA LEU A 135 7.46 3.20 -12.22
C LEU A 135 8.15 4.43 -12.80
N LYS A 136 7.58 5.60 -12.50
CA LYS A 136 8.25 6.87 -12.79
C LYS A 136 9.60 6.91 -12.05
N PRO A 137 10.65 7.45 -12.68
CA PRO A 137 11.91 7.67 -11.99
C PRO A 137 11.73 8.53 -10.73
N ASP A 138 12.59 8.29 -9.74
CA ASP A 138 12.72 9.15 -8.57
C ASP A 138 12.93 10.61 -9.00
N GLU A 139 12.43 11.54 -8.18
CA GLU A 139 12.75 12.95 -8.35
C GLU A 139 14.27 13.18 -8.27
N PRO A 140 14.84 14.14 -9.02
CA PRO A 140 16.29 14.29 -9.14
C PRO A 140 17.03 14.37 -7.80
N HIS A 141 16.46 15.07 -6.82
CA HIS A 141 17.06 15.23 -5.49
C HIS A 141 17.01 13.93 -4.66
N VAL A 142 15.96 13.12 -4.83
CA VAL A 142 15.84 11.79 -4.18
C VAL A 142 16.87 10.84 -4.78
N ALA A 143 17.00 10.81 -6.11
CA ALA A 143 18.00 9.99 -6.80
C ALA A 143 19.44 10.36 -6.40
N ALA A 144 19.73 11.67 -6.31
CA ALA A 144 21.02 12.17 -5.86
C ALA A 144 21.31 11.77 -4.41
N GLY A 145 20.34 11.94 -3.50
CA GLY A 145 20.47 11.55 -2.10
C GLY A 145 20.71 10.04 -1.93
N ARG A 146 19.94 9.20 -2.65
CA ARG A 146 20.11 7.73 -2.65
C ARG A 146 21.52 7.34 -3.10
N SER A 147 22.02 7.99 -4.15
CA SER A 147 23.37 7.73 -4.69
C SER A 147 24.46 8.11 -3.70
N ALA A 148 24.34 9.29 -3.07
CA ALA A 148 25.27 9.75 -2.04
C ALA A 148 25.31 8.81 -0.82
N VAL A 149 24.15 8.38 -0.32
CA VAL A 149 24.04 7.43 0.80
C VAL A 149 24.64 6.06 0.43
N SER A 150 24.36 5.57 -0.79
CA SER A 150 24.93 4.31 -1.27
C SER A 150 26.46 4.36 -1.32
N LEU A 151 27.01 5.47 -1.84
CA LEU A 151 28.46 5.70 -1.87
C LEU A 151 29.06 5.75 -0.47
N ALA A 152 28.46 6.52 0.45
CA ALA A 152 28.90 6.62 1.84
C ALA A 152 28.90 5.24 2.52
N ARG A 153 27.85 4.43 2.33
CA ARG A 153 27.77 3.07 2.88
C ARG A 153 28.87 2.15 2.34
N LYS A 154 29.18 2.24 1.04
CA LYS A 154 30.28 1.47 0.43
C LYS A 154 31.64 1.89 0.99
N VAL A 155 31.88 3.19 1.15
CA VAL A 155 33.15 3.73 1.67
C VAL A 155 33.34 3.41 3.15
N LEU A 156 32.27 3.44 3.95
CA LEU A 156 32.31 3.22 5.40
C LEU A 156 32.20 1.73 5.80
N GLY A 157 32.21 0.80 4.84
CA GLY A 157 32.17 -0.64 5.13
C GLY A 157 30.81 -1.16 5.63
N GLY A 158 29.75 -0.35 5.57
CA GLY A 158 28.39 -0.73 5.95
C GLY A 158 27.52 -1.23 4.79
N GLY A 159 28.14 -1.55 3.65
CA GLY A 159 27.44 -2.02 2.45
C GLY A 159 27.25 -3.53 2.45
N ASP A 160 26.00 -3.98 2.35
CA ASP A 160 25.67 -5.38 2.13
C ASP A 160 26.21 -5.84 0.76
N ALA A 161 27.21 -6.72 0.77
CA ALA A 161 27.95 -7.15 -0.43
C ALA A 161 27.09 -7.92 -1.45
N LYS A 162 25.84 -8.26 -1.10
CA LYS A 162 24.93 -9.09 -1.90
C LYS A 162 23.98 -8.32 -2.83
N ARG A 163 24.07 -6.98 -2.90
CA ARG A 163 23.19 -6.15 -3.75
C ARG A 163 23.85 -5.65 -5.05
N GLY A 164 24.68 -6.50 -5.66
CA GLY A 164 25.15 -6.34 -7.05
C GLY A 164 24.13 -6.85 -8.05
#